data_AF-A0A499VV28-F1
#
_entry.id   AF-A0A499VV28-F1
#
_cell.length_a   1.000
_cell.length_b   1.000
_cell.length_c   1.000
_cell.angle_alpha   90.00
_cell.angle_beta   90.00
_cell.angle_gamma   90.00
#
_symmetry.space_group_name_H-M   'P 1'
#
loop_
_entity.id
_entity.type
_entity.pdbx_description
1 polymer ?
#
loop_
_entity_poly.entity_id
_entity_poly.type
_entity_poly.pdbx_seq_one_letter_code
_entity_poly.pdbx_strand_id
1 'polypeptide(L)'
;MATAAQALLHTHRRRALDDLTEALADSAHRRGDELLAVLAEEEPSAVCRAVDRWAHDERPARRVAAVAYGLRAAPHVRTEDGRELLRYAALALLARPADCTLHGGALALLVRDPRTRSRHLPQALARFGEGDPQVPASALATALASHPEPVLEAFQARLRRPGPDVGEVLRTLADVTTPALARRVATLVREVVELRPETADHVAAYVERRLEQGLASRAVLLPLVGGLLDGGPPEVRVALTTVLAAPGGAESGPLRHELLGLLLGRERDPAVLVALLCAAADGARHSGEQHTRELVRRAGLLLVRTPDGATRFDQALVELGRRVPGFAPLVARWLTREPEAWAAVVGPSTRRMIENLAGVVRVPA
;
A
#
# COMPACT_ATOMS: atom_id res chain seq x y z
N MET A 1 -21.57 7.52 -8.57
CA MET A 1 -21.34 6.17 -9.12
C MET A 1 -22.08 5.13 -8.30
N ALA A 2 -21.78 4.99 -6.99
CA ALA A 2 -22.51 4.09 -6.08
C ALA A 2 -24.05 4.22 -6.18
N THR A 3 -24.57 5.45 -6.23
CA THR A 3 -26.02 5.74 -6.25
C THR A 3 -26.75 5.23 -7.49
N ALA A 4 -26.11 5.24 -8.67
CA ALA A 4 -26.73 4.78 -9.92
C ALA A 4 -26.67 3.25 -10.04
N ALA A 5 -25.56 2.64 -9.61
CA ALA A 5 -25.44 1.19 -9.50
C ALA A 5 -26.44 0.64 -8.46
N GLN A 6 -26.57 1.29 -7.30
CA GLN A 6 -27.55 0.95 -6.27
C GLN A 6 -28.99 1.13 -6.75
N ALA A 7 -29.28 2.18 -7.54
CA ALA A 7 -30.59 2.37 -8.15
C ALA A 7 -30.92 1.25 -9.14
N LEU A 8 -30.01 0.92 -10.07
CA LEU A 8 -30.19 -0.18 -11.02
C LEU A 8 -30.29 -1.54 -10.33
N LEU A 9 -29.47 -1.80 -9.31
CA LEU A 9 -29.56 -2.98 -8.47
C LEU A 9 -30.94 -3.07 -7.82
N HIS A 10 -31.44 -1.99 -7.20
CA HIS A 10 -32.76 -1.97 -6.58
C HIS A 10 -33.90 -2.20 -7.60
N THR A 11 -33.79 -1.63 -8.80
CA THR A 11 -34.81 -1.75 -9.85
C THR A 11 -34.80 -3.13 -10.52
N HIS A 12 -33.63 -3.74 -10.71
CA HIS A 12 -33.47 -4.99 -11.47
C HIS A 12 -33.24 -6.26 -10.63
N ARG A 13 -33.08 -6.13 -9.29
CA ARG A 13 -32.87 -7.26 -8.34
C ARG A 13 -33.83 -8.43 -8.54
N ARG A 14 -35.03 -8.16 -9.05
CA ARG A 14 -36.10 -9.15 -9.19
C ARG A 14 -36.30 -9.72 -10.59
N ARG A 15 -35.68 -9.21 -11.67
CA ARG A 15 -36.08 -9.67 -13.02
C ARG A 15 -35.04 -9.99 -14.10
N ALA A 16 -33.78 -9.55 -14.07
CA ALA A 16 -32.76 -10.14 -14.99
C ALA A 16 -31.32 -9.61 -14.75
N LEU A 17 -30.66 -10.03 -13.66
CA LEU A 17 -29.23 -9.74 -13.51
C LEU A 17 -28.39 -10.42 -14.60
N ASP A 18 -28.85 -11.58 -15.08
CA ASP A 18 -28.17 -12.34 -16.13
C ASP A 18 -28.23 -11.62 -17.49
N ASP A 19 -29.35 -11.00 -17.86
CA ASP A 19 -29.43 -10.20 -19.10
C ASP A 19 -28.69 -8.87 -18.98
N LEU A 20 -28.70 -8.26 -17.78
CA LEU A 20 -27.94 -7.05 -17.51
C LEU A 20 -26.44 -7.29 -17.70
N THR A 21 -25.90 -8.40 -17.16
CA THR A 21 -24.48 -8.73 -17.34
C THR A 21 -24.12 -8.94 -18.81
N GLU A 22 -25.00 -9.58 -19.59
CA GLU A 22 -24.80 -9.74 -21.03
C GLU A 22 -24.79 -8.41 -21.78
N ALA A 23 -25.78 -7.55 -21.52
CA ALA A 23 -25.88 -6.24 -22.17
C ALA A 23 -24.70 -5.31 -21.83
N LEU A 24 -24.23 -5.35 -20.59
CA LEU A 24 -23.07 -4.56 -20.17
C LEU A 24 -21.79 -5.05 -20.86
N ALA A 25 -21.59 -6.36 -20.96
CA ALA A 25 -20.43 -6.94 -21.64
C ALA A 25 -20.46 -6.69 -23.16
N ASP A 26 -21.63 -6.70 -23.80
CA ASP A 26 -21.77 -6.35 -25.23
C ASP A 26 -21.54 -4.85 -25.50
N SER A 27 -21.81 -3.98 -24.53
CA SER A 27 -21.69 -2.52 -24.71
C SER A 27 -20.26 -2.04 -24.94
N ALA A 28 -19.25 -2.80 -24.49
CA ALA A 28 -17.83 -2.47 -24.51
C ALA A 28 -17.51 -1.01 -24.06
N HIS A 29 -18.33 -0.46 -23.16
CA HIS A 29 -18.25 0.93 -22.73
C HIS A 29 -17.62 1.01 -21.34
N ARG A 30 -16.73 1.98 -21.11
CA ARG A 30 -16.03 2.17 -19.81
C ARG A 30 -16.95 2.16 -18.59
N ARG A 31 -18.10 2.85 -18.68
CA ARG A 31 -19.11 2.85 -17.61
C ARG A 31 -19.76 1.48 -17.40
N GLY A 32 -19.91 0.69 -18.46
CA GLY A 32 -20.36 -0.70 -18.36
C GLY A 32 -19.35 -1.55 -17.60
N ASP A 33 -18.05 -1.35 -17.86
CA ASP A 33 -16.99 -2.06 -17.13
C ASP A 33 -16.97 -1.70 -15.64
N GLU A 34 -17.18 -0.42 -15.32
CA GLU A 34 -17.30 0.07 -13.95
C GLU A 34 -18.53 -0.54 -13.24
N LEU A 35 -19.67 -0.65 -13.93
CA LEU A 35 -20.87 -1.30 -13.38
C LEU A 35 -20.69 -2.81 -13.19
N LEU A 36 -20.08 -3.52 -14.15
CA LEU A 36 -19.75 -4.93 -14.00
C LEU A 36 -18.76 -5.17 -12.86
N ALA A 37 -17.82 -4.25 -12.63
CA ALA A 37 -16.93 -4.31 -11.47
C ALA A 37 -17.72 -4.25 -10.15
N VAL A 38 -18.66 -3.31 -10.02
CA VAL A 38 -19.52 -3.19 -8.83
C VAL A 38 -20.39 -4.45 -8.66
N LEU A 39 -20.93 -5.00 -9.74
CA LEU A 39 -21.70 -6.24 -9.69
C LEU A 39 -20.87 -7.44 -9.23
N ALA A 40 -19.58 -7.51 -9.59
CA ALA A 40 -18.71 -8.59 -9.15
C ALA A 40 -18.50 -8.58 -7.63
N GLU A 41 -18.56 -7.41 -6.99
CA GLU A 41 -18.42 -7.26 -5.55
C GLU A 41 -19.74 -7.49 -4.81
N GLU A 42 -20.84 -6.88 -5.29
CA GLU A 42 -22.13 -6.84 -4.61
C GLU A 42 -23.03 -8.06 -4.92
N GLU A 43 -22.97 -8.58 -6.16
CA GLU A 43 -23.80 -9.70 -6.64
C GLU A 43 -22.94 -10.80 -7.30
N PRO A 44 -21.94 -11.37 -6.59
CA PRO A 44 -20.94 -12.26 -7.16
C PRO A 44 -21.56 -13.53 -7.78
N SER A 45 -22.68 -14.01 -7.25
CA SER A 45 -23.38 -15.19 -7.79
C SER A 45 -23.89 -14.97 -9.22
N ALA A 46 -24.35 -13.77 -9.56
CA ALA A 46 -24.80 -13.46 -10.92
C ALA A 46 -23.61 -13.37 -11.89
N VAL A 47 -22.52 -12.73 -11.44
CA VAL A 47 -21.28 -12.64 -12.22
C VAL A 47 -20.67 -14.02 -12.44
N CYS A 48 -20.68 -14.93 -11.45
CA CYS A 48 -20.20 -16.30 -11.65
C CYS A 48 -20.97 -17.05 -12.75
N ARG A 49 -22.30 -16.90 -12.83
CA ARG A 49 -23.09 -17.51 -13.92
C ARG A 49 -22.76 -16.88 -15.28
N ALA A 50 -22.55 -15.57 -15.34
CA ALA A 50 -22.13 -14.90 -16.55
C ALA A 50 -20.73 -15.35 -17.01
N VAL A 51 -19.77 -15.42 -16.09
CA VAL A 51 -18.41 -15.90 -16.32
C VAL A 51 -18.38 -17.33 -16.85
N ASP A 52 -19.19 -18.23 -16.26
CA ASP A 52 -19.31 -19.60 -16.76
C ASP A 52 -19.84 -19.65 -18.20
N ARG A 53 -20.91 -18.91 -18.52
CA ARG A 53 -21.40 -18.78 -19.90
C ARG A 53 -20.33 -18.22 -20.84
N TRP A 54 -19.66 -17.14 -20.45
CA TRP A 54 -18.66 -16.47 -21.29
C TRP A 54 -17.39 -17.30 -21.52
N ALA A 55 -16.99 -18.14 -20.56
CA ALA A 55 -15.85 -19.04 -20.72
C ALA A 55 -16.09 -20.12 -21.79
N HIS A 56 -17.34 -20.51 -22.00
CA HIS A 56 -17.75 -21.47 -23.02
C HIS A 56 -18.12 -20.82 -24.37
N ASP A 57 -18.12 -19.49 -24.45
CA ASP A 57 -18.47 -18.76 -25.67
C ASP A 57 -17.38 -18.89 -26.75
N GLU A 58 -17.80 -18.92 -28.01
CA GLU A 58 -16.92 -18.99 -29.17
C GLU A 58 -16.14 -17.68 -29.41
N ARG A 59 -16.70 -16.54 -28.99
CA ARG A 59 -16.08 -15.21 -29.16
C ARG A 59 -14.93 -15.03 -28.17
N PRO A 60 -13.69 -14.75 -28.65
CA PRO A 60 -12.54 -14.54 -27.77
C PRO A 60 -12.74 -13.41 -26.74
N ALA A 61 -13.44 -12.33 -27.14
CA ALA A 61 -13.72 -11.20 -26.25
C ALA A 61 -14.54 -11.62 -25.01
N ARG A 62 -15.46 -12.58 -25.15
CA ARG A 62 -16.24 -13.09 -24.02
C ARG A 62 -15.36 -13.90 -23.07
N ARG A 63 -14.45 -14.72 -23.59
CA ARG A 63 -13.50 -15.46 -22.75
C ARG A 63 -12.51 -14.55 -22.01
N VAL A 64 -12.09 -13.44 -22.63
CA VAL A 64 -11.33 -12.39 -21.93
C VAL A 64 -12.14 -11.78 -20.79
N ALA A 65 -13.42 -11.44 -21.03
CA ALA A 65 -14.32 -10.93 -19.99
C ALA A 65 -14.54 -11.95 -18.86
N ALA A 66 -14.66 -13.24 -19.19
CA ALA A 66 -14.80 -14.33 -18.22
C ALA A 66 -13.64 -14.33 -17.21
N VAL A 67 -12.39 -14.23 -17.68
CA VAL A 67 -11.23 -14.15 -16.79
C VAL A 67 -11.24 -12.86 -15.98
N ALA A 68 -11.44 -11.72 -16.63
CA ALA A 68 -11.37 -10.41 -15.98
C ALA A 68 -12.39 -10.28 -14.84
N TYR A 69 -13.65 -10.62 -15.09
CA TYR A 69 -14.71 -10.53 -14.08
C TYR A 69 -14.75 -11.72 -13.13
N GLY A 70 -14.29 -12.91 -13.56
CA GLY A 70 -14.08 -14.05 -12.69
C GLY A 70 -13.08 -13.72 -11.58
N LEU A 71 -11.94 -13.13 -11.93
CA LEU A 71 -10.91 -12.73 -10.95
C LEU A 71 -11.41 -11.63 -9.99
N ARG A 72 -12.26 -10.72 -10.46
CA ARG A 72 -12.89 -9.69 -9.62
C ARG A 72 -13.96 -10.25 -8.69
N ALA A 73 -14.78 -11.19 -9.14
CA ALA A 73 -15.83 -11.79 -8.33
C ALA A 73 -15.27 -12.79 -7.30
N ALA A 74 -14.20 -13.51 -7.62
CA ALA A 74 -13.67 -14.61 -6.81
C ALA A 74 -13.45 -14.29 -5.31
N PRO A 75 -12.92 -13.12 -4.90
CA PRO A 75 -12.79 -12.77 -3.48
C PRO A 75 -14.13 -12.62 -2.73
N HIS A 76 -15.22 -12.34 -3.44
CA HIS A 76 -16.54 -12.05 -2.89
C HIS A 76 -17.45 -13.29 -2.87
N VAL A 77 -17.08 -14.37 -3.57
CA VAL A 77 -17.84 -15.64 -3.59
C VAL A 77 -17.75 -16.36 -2.24
N ARG A 78 -18.92 -16.57 -1.61
CA ARG A 78 -19.04 -17.32 -0.34
C ARG A 78 -19.70 -18.68 -0.50
N THR A 79 -20.53 -18.85 -1.54
CA THR A 79 -21.28 -20.08 -1.81
C THR A 79 -20.42 -21.12 -2.53
N GLU A 80 -20.78 -22.40 -2.38
CA GLU A 80 -20.11 -23.48 -3.11
C GLU A 80 -20.46 -23.44 -4.60
N ASP A 81 -21.72 -23.18 -4.95
CA ASP A 81 -22.17 -23.07 -6.34
C ASP A 81 -21.38 -22.01 -7.12
N GLY A 82 -21.10 -20.86 -6.48
CA GLY A 82 -20.29 -19.80 -7.10
C GLY A 82 -18.84 -20.23 -7.33
N ARG A 83 -18.25 -20.99 -6.38
CA ARG A 83 -16.89 -21.55 -6.55
C ARG A 83 -16.86 -22.61 -7.64
N GLU A 84 -17.89 -23.43 -7.70
CA GLU A 84 -18.03 -24.48 -8.71
C GLU A 84 -18.13 -23.90 -10.12
N LEU A 85 -18.93 -22.85 -10.33
CA LEU A 85 -19.02 -22.13 -11.61
C LEU A 85 -17.66 -21.55 -12.03
N LEU A 86 -16.94 -20.88 -11.13
CA LEU A 86 -15.61 -20.33 -11.44
C LEU A 86 -14.59 -21.43 -11.75
N ARG A 87 -14.68 -22.57 -11.05
CA ARG A 87 -13.84 -23.74 -11.32
C ARG A 87 -14.12 -24.32 -12.71
N TYR A 88 -15.38 -24.50 -13.10
CA TYR A 88 -15.72 -25.01 -14.44
C TYR A 88 -15.28 -24.04 -15.55
N ALA A 89 -15.56 -22.74 -15.38
CA ALA A 89 -15.10 -21.70 -16.30
C ALA A 89 -13.57 -21.75 -16.49
N ALA A 90 -12.80 -21.82 -15.40
CA ALA A 90 -11.34 -21.88 -15.46
C ALA A 90 -10.83 -23.16 -16.14
N LEU A 91 -11.44 -24.31 -15.87
CA LEU A 91 -11.08 -25.57 -16.53
C LEU A 91 -11.39 -25.54 -18.04
N ALA A 92 -12.52 -24.95 -18.43
CA ALA A 92 -12.88 -24.78 -19.84
C ALA A 92 -11.86 -23.91 -20.60
N LEU A 93 -11.40 -22.82 -19.97
CA LEU A 93 -10.36 -21.95 -20.52
C LEU A 93 -9.00 -22.66 -20.64
N LEU A 94 -8.60 -23.43 -19.62
CA LEU A 94 -7.34 -24.20 -19.67
C LEU A 94 -7.37 -25.33 -20.70
N ALA A 95 -8.53 -25.92 -20.95
CA ALA A 95 -8.70 -26.97 -21.95
C ALA A 95 -8.54 -26.45 -23.40
N ARG A 96 -8.64 -25.14 -23.62
CA ARG A 96 -8.49 -24.49 -24.93
C ARG A 96 -7.05 -23.99 -25.13
N PRO A 97 -6.24 -24.62 -26.01
CA PRO A 97 -4.84 -24.21 -26.20
C PRO A 97 -4.69 -22.82 -26.85
N ALA A 98 -5.68 -22.42 -27.66
CA ALA A 98 -5.70 -21.12 -28.32
C ALA A 98 -5.79 -19.93 -27.33
N ASP A 99 -6.26 -20.18 -26.11
CA ASP A 99 -6.45 -19.17 -25.07
C ASP A 99 -5.26 -19.15 -24.07
N CYS A 100 -4.05 -19.51 -24.51
CA CYS A 100 -2.87 -19.64 -23.64
C CYS A 100 -2.48 -18.37 -22.87
N THR A 101 -2.87 -17.19 -23.38
CA THR A 101 -2.70 -15.89 -22.73
C THR A 101 -3.65 -15.70 -21.54
N LEU A 102 -4.76 -16.45 -21.48
CA LEU A 102 -5.76 -16.44 -20.41
C LEU A 102 -5.47 -17.47 -19.31
N HIS A 103 -4.54 -18.39 -19.56
CA HIS A 103 -4.26 -19.51 -18.66
C HIS A 103 -3.76 -19.06 -17.28
N GLY A 104 -3.02 -17.95 -17.18
CA GLY A 104 -2.62 -17.39 -15.88
C GLY A 104 -3.82 -17.04 -15.00
N GLY A 105 -4.83 -16.38 -15.59
CA GLY A 105 -6.05 -15.99 -14.88
C GLY A 105 -6.91 -17.18 -14.50
N ALA A 106 -7.00 -18.18 -15.38
CA ALA A 106 -7.67 -19.44 -15.08
C ALA A 106 -6.98 -20.19 -13.93
N LEU A 107 -5.65 -20.27 -13.92
CA LEU A 107 -4.87 -20.87 -12.82
C LEU A 107 -5.09 -20.11 -11.51
N ALA A 108 -5.15 -18.78 -11.54
CA ALA A 108 -5.41 -17.97 -10.36
C ALA A 108 -6.80 -18.23 -9.75
N LEU A 109 -7.83 -18.48 -10.58
CA LEU A 109 -9.15 -18.92 -10.11
C LEU A 109 -9.09 -20.29 -9.42
N LEU A 110 -8.40 -21.26 -10.02
CA LEU A 110 -8.27 -22.61 -9.46
C LEU A 110 -7.43 -22.65 -8.18
N VAL A 111 -6.41 -21.80 -8.05
CA VAL A 111 -5.62 -21.72 -6.80
C VAL A 111 -6.45 -21.16 -5.63
N ARG A 112 -7.40 -20.27 -5.90
CA ARG A 112 -8.31 -19.75 -4.87
C ARG A 112 -9.23 -20.84 -4.32
N ASP A 113 -9.71 -21.76 -5.16
CA ASP A 113 -10.54 -22.88 -4.75
C ASP A 113 -9.73 -23.94 -3.98
N PRO A 114 -10.02 -24.19 -2.68
CA PRO A 114 -9.32 -25.21 -1.90
C PRO A 114 -9.34 -26.61 -2.52
N ARG A 115 -10.37 -26.98 -3.29
CA ARG A 115 -10.50 -28.33 -3.88
C ARG A 115 -9.52 -28.57 -5.02
N THR A 116 -9.14 -27.52 -5.74
CA THR A 116 -8.28 -27.62 -6.93
C THR A 116 -6.90 -27.01 -6.71
N ARG A 117 -6.72 -26.22 -5.65
CA ARG A 117 -5.49 -25.52 -5.29
C ARG A 117 -4.22 -26.35 -5.43
N SER A 118 -4.11 -27.46 -4.70
CA SER A 118 -2.86 -28.24 -4.63
C SER A 118 -2.41 -28.75 -6.00
N ARG A 119 -3.36 -29.06 -6.90
CA ARG A 119 -3.07 -29.53 -8.25
C ARG A 119 -2.52 -28.42 -9.16
N HIS A 120 -3.05 -27.20 -9.05
CA HIS A 120 -2.74 -26.10 -9.97
C HIS A 120 -1.71 -25.11 -9.42
N LEU A 121 -1.40 -25.17 -8.12
CA LEU A 121 -0.48 -24.26 -7.45
C LEU A 121 0.92 -24.22 -8.11
N PRO A 122 1.59 -25.35 -8.45
CA PRO A 122 2.92 -25.29 -9.06
C PRO A 122 2.96 -24.49 -10.37
N GLN A 123 1.94 -24.67 -11.23
CA GLN A 123 1.84 -23.95 -12.50
C GLN A 123 1.59 -22.45 -12.31
N ALA A 124 0.72 -22.10 -11.35
CA ALA A 124 0.45 -20.70 -11.02
C ALA A 124 1.69 -20.00 -10.45
N LEU A 125 2.45 -20.67 -9.59
CA LEU A 125 3.68 -20.13 -9.00
C LEU A 125 4.78 -19.90 -10.06
N ALA A 126 4.92 -20.81 -11.03
CA ALA A 126 5.86 -20.64 -12.14
C ALA A 126 5.53 -19.39 -12.96
N ARG A 127 4.28 -19.24 -13.39
CA ARG A 127 3.79 -18.06 -14.13
C ARG A 127 3.94 -16.77 -13.34
N PHE A 128 3.63 -16.80 -12.04
CA PHE A 128 3.83 -15.66 -11.16
C PHE A 128 5.30 -15.25 -11.06
N GLY A 129 6.22 -16.21 -10.91
CA GLY A 129 7.66 -15.92 -10.88
C GLY A 129 8.20 -15.32 -12.19
N GLU A 130 7.57 -15.63 -13.32
CA GLU A 130 7.82 -15.02 -14.63
C GLU A 130 7.22 -13.62 -14.79
N GLY A 131 6.38 -13.18 -13.85
CA GLY A 131 5.72 -11.87 -13.88
C GLY A 131 4.46 -11.84 -14.75
N ASP A 132 3.77 -12.98 -14.91
CA ASP A 132 2.49 -13.04 -15.63
C ASP A 132 1.44 -12.14 -14.94
N PRO A 133 0.96 -11.06 -15.59
CA PRO A 133 0.02 -10.11 -14.98
C PRO A 133 -1.37 -10.73 -14.75
N GLN A 134 -1.67 -11.87 -15.35
CA GLN A 134 -2.93 -12.59 -15.13
C GLN A 134 -2.93 -13.41 -13.82
N VAL A 135 -1.79 -13.54 -13.14
CA VAL A 135 -1.69 -14.23 -11.84
C VAL A 135 -1.52 -13.20 -10.71
N PRO A 136 -2.62 -12.65 -10.15
CA PRO A 136 -2.52 -11.65 -9.10
C PRO A 136 -1.94 -12.25 -7.81
N ALA A 137 -1.07 -11.50 -7.14
CA ALA A 137 -0.48 -11.88 -5.85
C ALA A 137 -1.55 -12.28 -4.83
N SER A 138 -2.69 -11.59 -4.83
CA SER A 138 -3.82 -11.83 -3.93
C SER A 138 -4.45 -13.21 -4.09
N ALA A 139 -4.37 -13.83 -5.27
CA ALA A 139 -4.84 -15.20 -5.48
C ALA A 139 -3.91 -16.21 -4.80
N LEU A 140 -2.59 -16.04 -4.94
CA LEU A 140 -1.58 -16.91 -4.34
C LEU A 140 -1.51 -16.76 -2.81
N ALA A 141 -1.75 -15.55 -2.30
CA ALA A 141 -1.81 -15.30 -0.87
C ALA A 141 -2.86 -16.18 -0.15
N THR A 142 -3.94 -16.57 -0.83
CA THR A 142 -4.94 -17.50 -0.27
C THR A 142 -4.39 -18.90 -0.01
N ALA A 143 -3.31 -19.30 -0.70
CA ALA A 143 -2.66 -20.59 -0.53
C ALA A 143 -1.67 -20.61 0.65
N LEU A 144 -1.24 -19.45 1.18
CA LEU A 144 -0.21 -19.33 2.22
C LEU A 144 -0.52 -20.16 3.47
N ALA A 145 -1.78 -20.26 3.88
CA ALA A 145 -2.17 -21.04 5.06
C ALA A 145 -1.97 -22.56 4.87
N SER A 146 -2.01 -23.03 3.62
CA SER A 146 -1.94 -24.45 3.28
C SER A 146 -0.60 -24.89 2.68
N HIS A 147 0.09 -23.98 1.99
CA HIS A 147 1.35 -24.25 1.29
C HIS A 147 2.34 -23.08 1.50
N PRO A 148 2.73 -22.76 2.75
CA PRO A 148 3.47 -21.54 3.04
C PRO A 148 4.85 -21.50 2.38
N GLU A 149 5.60 -22.59 2.38
CA GLU A 149 6.96 -22.66 1.81
C GLU A 149 6.99 -22.32 0.31
N PRO A 150 6.32 -23.07 -0.60
CA PRO A 150 6.42 -22.81 -2.03
C PRO A 150 5.85 -21.45 -2.42
N VAL A 151 4.85 -20.96 -1.68
CA VAL A 151 4.27 -19.64 -1.96
C VAL A 151 5.26 -18.54 -1.56
N LEU A 152 5.83 -18.58 -0.35
CA LEU A 152 6.81 -17.58 0.09
C LEU A 152 8.06 -17.56 -0.81
N GLU A 153 8.52 -18.72 -1.28
CA GLU A 153 9.63 -18.81 -2.25
C GLU A 153 9.29 -18.10 -3.58
N ALA A 154 8.08 -18.29 -4.10
CA ALA A 154 7.65 -17.59 -5.32
C ALA A 154 7.53 -16.08 -5.11
N PHE A 155 7.00 -15.63 -3.97
CA PHE A 155 6.98 -14.21 -3.60
C PHE A 155 8.40 -13.63 -3.50
N GLN A 156 9.33 -14.35 -2.88
CA GLN A 156 10.74 -13.94 -2.78
C GLN A 156 11.39 -13.83 -4.16
N ALA A 157 11.24 -14.87 -4.99
CA ALA A 157 11.77 -14.89 -6.36
C ALA A 157 11.21 -13.74 -7.20
N ARG A 158 9.92 -13.44 -7.05
CA ARG A 158 9.26 -12.34 -7.75
C ARG A 158 9.80 -10.97 -7.34
N LEU A 159 9.96 -10.73 -6.03
CA LEU A 159 10.41 -9.45 -5.48
C LEU A 159 11.90 -9.15 -5.77
N ARG A 160 12.71 -10.20 -5.94
CA ARG A 160 14.11 -10.07 -6.39
C ARG A 160 14.23 -9.53 -7.82
N ARG A 161 13.19 -9.66 -8.64
CA ARG A 161 13.16 -9.12 -10.02
C ARG A 161 12.52 -7.73 -10.03
N PRO A 162 13.06 -6.76 -10.79
CA PRO A 162 12.38 -5.49 -11.02
C PRO A 162 11.03 -5.70 -11.72
N GLY A 163 10.06 -4.84 -11.44
CA GLY A 163 8.73 -4.92 -12.03
C GLY A 163 7.77 -3.88 -11.47
N PRO A 164 6.73 -3.48 -12.23
CA PRO A 164 5.75 -2.47 -11.80
C PRO A 164 4.82 -2.96 -10.67
N ASP A 165 4.75 -4.27 -10.46
CA ASP A 165 3.88 -4.98 -9.51
C ASP A 165 4.49 -5.13 -8.11
N VAL A 166 5.76 -4.79 -7.89
CA VAL A 166 6.44 -4.92 -6.57
C VAL A 166 5.61 -4.29 -5.45
N GLY A 167 5.06 -3.09 -5.68
CA GLY A 167 4.19 -2.42 -4.72
C GLY A 167 2.88 -3.16 -4.44
N GLU A 168 2.27 -3.81 -5.44
CA GLU A 168 1.06 -4.62 -5.26
C GLU A 168 1.35 -5.92 -4.50
N VAL A 169 2.47 -6.56 -4.82
CA VAL A 169 2.95 -7.77 -4.14
C VAL A 169 3.19 -7.48 -2.65
N LEU A 170 3.91 -6.41 -2.33
CA LEU A 170 4.14 -5.99 -0.94
C LEU A 170 2.84 -5.60 -0.24
N ARG A 171 1.93 -4.88 -0.90
CA ARG A 171 0.61 -4.53 -0.35
C ARG A 171 -0.20 -5.79 0.00
N THR A 172 -0.17 -6.79 -0.88
CA THR A 172 -0.84 -8.08 -0.64
C THR A 172 -0.23 -8.81 0.57
N LEU A 173 1.10 -8.83 0.66
CA LEU A 173 1.81 -9.44 1.80
C LEU A 173 1.56 -8.69 3.11
N ALA A 174 1.27 -7.39 3.07
CA ALA A 174 0.87 -6.61 4.24
C ALA A 174 -0.47 -7.07 4.82
N ASP A 175 -1.37 -7.62 4.00
CA ASP A 175 -2.68 -8.11 4.45
C ASP A 175 -2.63 -9.51 5.10
N VAL A 176 -1.47 -10.18 5.11
CA VAL A 176 -1.29 -11.50 5.74
C VAL A 176 -1.16 -11.34 7.26
N THR A 177 -2.26 -11.51 8.01
CA THR A 177 -2.30 -11.22 9.46
C THR A 177 -1.97 -12.40 10.37
N THR A 178 -1.89 -13.63 9.84
CA THR A 178 -1.51 -14.81 10.64
C THR A 178 -0.13 -14.62 11.26
N PRO A 179 0.04 -14.61 12.61
CA PRO A 179 1.28 -14.12 13.24
C PRO A 179 2.57 -14.83 12.81
N ALA A 180 2.53 -16.15 12.64
CA ALA A 180 3.68 -16.92 12.19
C ALA A 180 4.08 -16.58 10.75
N LEU A 181 3.10 -16.42 9.85
CA LEU A 181 3.33 -16.05 8.45
C LEU A 181 3.76 -14.59 8.34
N ALA A 182 3.15 -13.68 9.08
CA ALA A 182 3.49 -12.26 9.08
C ALA A 182 4.96 -12.02 9.49
N ARG A 183 5.48 -12.80 10.45
CA ARG A 183 6.91 -12.76 10.81
C ARG A 183 7.81 -13.24 9.68
N ARG A 184 7.47 -14.34 9.01
CA ARG A 184 8.22 -14.85 7.85
C ARG A 184 8.22 -13.85 6.69
N VAL A 185 7.07 -13.22 6.43
CA VAL A 185 6.93 -12.13 5.45
C VAL A 185 7.80 -10.93 5.84
N ALA A 186 7.83 -10.52 7.10
CA ALA A 186 8.69 -9.42 7.54
C ALA A 186 10.19 -9.72 7.33
N THR A 187 10.63 -10.96 7.55
CA THR A 187 12.01 -11.39 7.21
C THR A 187 12.26 -11.26 5.70
N LEU A 188 11.33 -11.74 4.87
CA LEU A 188 11.42 -11.62 3.41
C LEU A 188 11.52 -10.14 2.98
N VAL A 189 10.73 -9.25 3.58
CA VAL A 189 10.76 -7.81 3.27
C VAL A 189 12.13 -7.20 3.57
N ARG A 190 12.77 -7.61 4.68
CA ARG A 190 14.14 -7.17 4.99
C ARG A 190 15.14 -7.63 3.94
N GLU A 191 15.11 -8.90 3.57
CA GLU A 191 16.01 -9.45 2.55
C GLU A 191 15.85 -8.75 1.19
N VAL A 192 14.60 -8.44 0.80
CA VAL A 192 14.32 -7.72 -0.45
C VAL A 192 14.91 -6.30 -0.41
N VAL A 193 14.76 -5.60 0.71
CA VAL A 193 15.32 -4.25 0.87
C VAL A 193 16.84 -4.24 0.88
N GLU A 194 17.47 -5.21 1.55
CA GLU A 194 18.92 -5.36 1.58
C GLU A 194 19.49 -5.58 0.17
N LEU A 195 18.77 -6.31 -0.70
CA LEU A 195 19.15 -6.53 -2.09
C LEU A 195 18.76 -5.38 -3.03
N ARG A 196 17.68 -4.66 -2.72
CA ARG A 196 17.04 -3.68 -3.61
C ARG A 196 16.56 -2.44 -2.83
N PRO A 197 17.48 -1.53 -2.45
CA PRO A 197 17.15 -0.31 -1.71
C PRO A 197 16.16 0.60 -2.46
N GLU A 198 16.08 0.51 -3.79
CA GLU A 198 15.13 1.26 -4.61
C GLU A 198 13.65 0.89 -4.33
N THR A 199 13.39 -0.18 -3.57
CA THR A 199 12.03 -0.56 -3.12
C THR A 199 11.57 0.17 -1.85
N ALA A 200 12.36 1.13 -1.35
CA ALA A 200 12.11 1.89 -0.12
C ALA A 200 10.67 2.39 0.03
N ASP A 201 10.13 3.05 -1.01
CA ASP A 201 8.77 3.59 -0.97
C ASP A 201 7.70 2.51 -0.86
N HIS A 202 7.90 1.37 -1.52
CA HIS A 202 6.98 0.24 -1.41
C HIS A 202 7.04 -0.43 -0.03
N VAL A 203 8.21 -0.44 0.61
CA VAL A 203 8.37 -0.95 1.97
C VAL A 203 7.78 0.00 3.00
N ALA A 204 7.93 1.31 2.80
CA ALA A 204 7.24 2.31 3.60
C ALA A 204 5.71 2.12 3.50
N ALA A 205 5.17 1.93 2.30
CA ALA A 205 3.75 1.62 2.10
C ALA A 205 3.32 0.28 2.73
N TYR A 206 4.19 -0.75 2.75
CA TYR A 206 3.96 -2.00 3.47
C TYR A 206 3.82 -1.74 4.99
N VAL A 207 4.73 -0.94 5.57
CA VAL A 207 4.70 -0.59 6.99
C VAL A 207 3.46 0.23 7.32
N GLU A 208 3.12 1.22 6.49
CA GLU A 208 1.90 2.01 6.64
C GLU A 208 0.65 1.12 6.67
N ARG A 209 0.51 0.21 5.71
CA ARG A 209 -0.64 -0.71 5.67
C ARG A 209 -0.71 -1.61 6.90
N ARG A 210 0.43 -2.07 7.41
CA ARG A 210 0.50 -2.84 8.66
C ARG A 210 0.15 -2.02 9.89
N LEU A 211 0.50 -0.73 9.90
CA LEU A 211 0.15 0.17 11.00
C LEU A 211 -1.36 0.37 11.13
N GLU A 212 -2.08 0.38 10.00
CA GLU A 212 -3.56 0.45 9.99
C GLU A 212 -4.23 -0.80 10.61
N GLN A 213 -3.49 -1.89 10.84
CA GLN A 213 -3.96 -3.07 11.58
C GLN A 213 -3.82 -2.90 13.12
N GLY A 214 -3.32 -1.75 13.58
CA GLY A 214 -3.21 -1.39 14.99
C GLY A 214 -2.19 -2.22 15.78
N LEU A 215 -2.44 -2.36 17.08
CA LEU A 215 -1.52 -3.02 18.02
C LEU A 215 -1.26 -4.50 17.70
N ALA A 216 -2.15 -5.17 16.96
CA ALA A 216 -1.94 -6.54 16.50
C ALA A 216 -0.67 -6.68 15.63
N SER A 217 -0.30 -5.62 14.90
CA SER A 217 0.92 -5.60 14.07
C SER A 217 2.20 -5.34 14.86
N ARG A 218 2.11 -4.92 16.13
CA ARG A 218 3.28 -4.50 16.93
C ARG A 218 4.37 -5.58 16.99
N ALA A 219 3.99 -6.83 17.19
CA ALA A 219 4.93 -7.96 17.27
C ALA A 219 5.68 -8.25 15.96
N VAL A 220 5.18 -7.76 14.81
CA VAL A 220 5.79 -7.91 13.49
C VAL A 220 6.56 -6.64 13.11
N LEU A 221 5.96 -5.47 13.35
CA LEU A 221 6.53 -4.19 12.96
C LEU A 221 7.71 -3.77 13.82
N LEU A 222 7.68 -4.01 15.13
CA LEU A 222 8.75 -3.55 16.02
C LEU A 222 10.11 -4.20 15.67
N PRO A 223 10.21 -5.54 15.50
CA PRO A 223 11.48 -6.15 15.05
C PRO A 223 11.86 -5.77 13.61
N LEU A 224 10.88 -5.63 12.71
CA LEU A 224 11.11 -5.25 11.32
C LEU A 224 11.73 -3.84 11.22
N VAL A 225 11.03 -2.84 11.76
CA VAL A 225 11.46 -1.44 11.74
C VAL A 225 12.76 -1.27 12.53
N GLY A 226 12.89 -1.94 13.68
CA GLY A 226 14.15 -1.95 14.43
C GLY A 226 15.33 -2.44 13.58
N GLY A 227 15.18 -3.57 12.89
CA GLY A 227 16.23 -4.09 12.00
C GLY A 227 16.54 -3.18 10.81
N LEU A 228 15.53 -2.55 10.22
CA LEU A 228 15.72 -1.58 9.12
C LEU A 228 16.41 -0.29 9.60
N LEU A 229 16.19 0.13 10.85
CA LEU A 229 16.89 1.28 11.42
C LEU A 229 18.34 0.96 11.80
N ASP A 230 18.63 -0.27 12.24
CA ASP A 230 19.96 -0.66 12.72
C ASP A 230 20.97 -0.91 11.59
N GLY A 231 20.52 -1.42 10.44
CA GLY A 231 21.41 -1.77 9.33
C GLY A 231 20.83 -1.55 7.93
N GLY A 232 19.65 -0.93 7.83
CA GLY A 232 19.00 -0.70 6.55
C GLY A 232 19.62 0.45 5.74
N PRO A 233 19.47 0.43 4.41
CA PRO A 233 19.89 1.52 3.52
C PRO A 233 19.27 2.88 3.94
N PRO A 234 20.00 4.00 3.76
CA PRO A 234 19.50 5.33 4.12
C PRO A 234 18.19 5.69 3.40
N GLU A 235 17.99 5.25 2.17
CA GLU A 235 16.77 5.49 1.37
C GLU A 235 15.53 4.91 2.07
N VAL A 236 15.68 3.74 2.68
CA VAL A 236 14.59 3.06 3.39
C VAL A 236 14.31 3.78 4.71
N ARG A 237 15.35 4.20 5.44
CA ARG A 237 15.17 4.97 6.69
C ARG A 237 14.50 6.31 6.42
N VAL A 238 14.86 6.99 5.32
CA VAL A 238 14.17 8.20 4.82
C VAL A 238 12.69 7.90 4.51
N ALA A 239 12.40 6.85 3.75
CA ALA A 239 11.02 6.50 3.39
C ALA A 239 10.18 6.09 4.62
N LEU A 240 10.76 5.37 5.59
CA LEU A 240 10.08 5.05 6.84
C LEU A 240 9.74 6.30 7.66
N THR A 241 10.60 7.31 7.60
CA THR A 241 10.41 8.55 8.35
C THR A 241 9.12 9.26 7.98
N THR A 242 8.76 9.30 6.70
CA THR A 242 7.53 9.94 6.24
C THR A 242 6.29 9.24 6.79
N VAL A 243 6.32 7.91 6.83
CA VAL A 243 5.24 7.08 7.40
C VAL A 243 5.15 7.24 8.91
N LEU A 244 6.28 7.18 9.62
CA LEU A 244 6.27 7.23 11.09
C LEU A 244 5.92 8.61 11.65
N ALA A 245 6.21 9.68 10.91
CA ALA A 245 5.90 11.06 11.31
C ALA A 245 4.48 11.51 10.95
N ALA A 246 3.76 10.74 10.11
CA ALA A 246 2.38 11.06 9.77
C ALA A 246 1.46 10.94 11.00
N PRO A 247 0.41 11.79 11.11
CA PRO A 247 -0.42 11.92 12.32
C PRO A 247 -1.08 10.62 12.81
N GLY A 248 -1.27 9.62 11.95
CA GLY A 248 -1.93 8.35 12.28
C GLY A 248 -3.42 8.51 12.59
N GLY A 249 -4.18 7.42 12.38
CA GLY A 249 -5.56 7.31 12.88
C GLY A 249 -5.58 6.81 14.33
N ALA A 250 -6.78 6.57 14.87
CA ALA A 250 -6.94 6.02 16.23
C ALA A 250 -6.22 4.68 16.43
N GLU A 251 -6.27 3.81 15.42
CA GLU A 251 -5.63 2.48 15.46
C GLU A 251 -4.11 2.55 15.25
N SER A 252 -3.65 3.37 14.28
CA SER A 252 -2.24 3.43 13.92
C SER A 252 -1.40 4.38 14.78
N GLY A 253 -2.03 5.37 15.43
CA GLY A 253 -1.37 6.42 16.21
C GLY A 253 -0.44 5.93 17.31
N PRO A 254 -0.87 5.05 18.24
CA PRO A 254 -0.03 4.56 19.33
C PRO A 254 1.24 3.85 18.83
N LEU A 255 1.10 2.98 17.83
CA LEU A 255 2.24 2.23 17.27
C LEU A 255 3.14 3.12 16.41
N ARG A 256 2.59 4.09 15.66
CA ARG A 256 3.39 5.10 14.96
C ARG A 256 4.23 5.91 15.96
N HIS A 257 3.64 6.35 17.07
CA HIS A 257 4.35 7.10 18.10
C HIS A 257 5.49 6.28 18.73
N GLU A 258 5.25 5.01 19.03
CA GLU A 258 6.28 4.10 19.56
C GLU A 258 7.45 3.93 18.58
N LEU A 259 7.15 3.63 17.31
CA LEU A 259 8.17 3.44 16.27
C LEU A 259 8.91 4.74 15.92
N LEU A 260 8.23 5.88 15.98
CA LEU A 260 8.87 7.19 15.83
C LEU A 260 9.82 7.48 17.00
N GLY A 261 9.44 7.09 18.22
CA GLY A 261 10.33 7.12 19.38
C GLY A 261 11.57 6.26 19.18
N LEU A 262 11.41 5.07 18.58
CA LEU A 262 12.52 4.17 18.21
C LEU A 262 13.46 4.83 17.19
N LEU A 263 12.91 5.43 16.13
CA LEU A 263 13.67 6.16 15.12
C LEU A 263 14.47 7.30 15.75
N LEU A 264 13.82 8.16 16.53
CA LEU A 264 14.46 9.30 17.21
C LEU A 264 15.55 8.88 18.21
N GLY A 265 15.46 7.68 18.78
CA GLY A 265 16.46 7.14 19.71
C GLY A 265 17.71 6.59 19.03
N ARG A 266 17.61 6.18 17.76
CA ARG A 266 18.67 5.47 17.03
C ARG A 266 19.32 6.29 15.92
N GLU A 267 18.55 7.16 15.28
CA GLU A 267 18.95 7.83 14.06
C GLU A 267 20.03 8.89 14.29
N ARG A 268 21.03 8.92 13.41
CA ARG A 268 22.17 9.85 13.41
C ARG A 268 22.44 10.45 12.04
N ASP A 269 21.87 9.89 10.99
CA ASP A 269 22.03 10.33 9.61
C ASP A 269 21.29 11.66 9.38
N PRO A 270 21.99 12.74 9.02
CA PRO A 270 21.36 14.03 8.79
C PRO A 270 20.30 14.00 7.67
N ALA A 271 20.43 13.12 6.67
CA ALA A 271 19.44 13.02 5.58
C ALA A 271 18.09 12.50 6.10
N VAL A 272 18.12 11.50 6.98
CA VAL A 272 16.92 10.93 7.60
C VAL A 272 16.26 11.95 8.56
N LEU A 273 17.07 12.68 9.33
CA LEU A 273 16.56 13.71 10.24
C LEU A 273 15.97 14.92 9.50
N VAL A 274 16.52 15.29 8.33
CA VAL A 274 15.91 16.30 7.46
C VAL A 274 14.61 15.79 6.86
N ALA A 275 14.53 14.51 6.46
CA ALA A 275 13.28 13.90 6.02
C ALA A 275 12.20 13.94 7.11
N LEU A 276 12.59 13.75 8.39
CA LEU A 276 11.69 13.86 9.54
C LEU A 276 11.14 15.28 9.68
N LEU A 277 12.02 16.28 9.54
CA LEU A 277 11.63 17.68 9.57
C LEU A 277 10.63 18.00 8.45
N CYS A 278 10.87 17.54 7.22
CA CYS A 278 9.95 17.71 6.10
C CYS A 278 8.60 17.06 6.38
N ALA A 279 8.59 15.80 6.83
CA ALA A 279 7.35 15.08 7.12
C ALA A 279 6.52 15.75 8.24
N ALA A 280 7.18 16.24 9.30
CA ALA A 280 6.52 16.98 10.37
C ALA A 280 5.88 18.28 9.85
N ALA A 281 6.60 19.04 9.01
CA ALA A 281 6.09 20.27 8.42
C ALA A 281 4.91 20.04 7.46
N ASP A 282 5.01 19.04 6.58
CA ASP A 282 3.93 18.68 5.65
C ASP A 282 2.69 18.17 6.39
N GLY A 283 2.88 17.46 7.52
CA GLY A 283 1.80 16.98 8.40
C GLY A 283 1.21 18.03 9.36
N ALA A 284 1.78 19.23 9.45
CA ALA A 284 1.50 20.18 10.53
C ALA A 284 0.03 20.57 10.69
N ARG A 285 -0.71 20.61 9.57
CA ARG A 285 -2.16 20.93 9.55
C ARG A 285 -3.02 19.85 10.20
N HIS A 286 -2.57 18.60 10.16
CA HIS A 286 -3.33 17.44 10.61
C HIS A 286 -2.88 16.97 11.99
N SER A 287 -1.57 17.03 12.29
CA SER A 287 -1.01 16.56 13.57
C SER A 287 -1.14 17.56 14.73
N GLY A 288 -1.48 18.81 14.43
CA GLY A 288 -1.57 19.89 15.41
C GLY A 288 -0.21 20.55 15.72
N GLU A 289 -0.28 21.80 16.20
CA GLU A 289 0.90 22.65 16.42
C GLU A 289 1.89 22.04 17.42
N GLN A 290 1.41 21.52 18.55
CA GLN A 290 2.29 21.02 19.62
C GLN A 290 3.10 19.80 19.19
N HIS A 291 2.46 18.84 18.51
CA HIS A 291 3.13 17.65 18.02
C HIS A 291 4.19 18.00 16.98
N THR A 292 3.82 18.87 16.02
CA THR A 292 4.73 19.38 15.00
C THR A 292 5.93 20.06 15.64
N ARG A 293 5.69 20.96 16.59
CA ARG A 293 6.72 21.71 17.32
C ARG A 293 7.72 20.77 18.00
N GLU A 294 7.23 19.74 18.68
CA GLU A 294 8.11 18.78 19.37
C GLU A 294 8.96 17.98 18.38
N LEU A 295 8.38 17.52 17.26
CA LEU A 295 9.14 16.81 16.24
C LEU A 295 10.22 17.69 15.59
N VAL A 296 9.89 18.93 15.23
CA VAL A 296 10.87 19.88 14.70
C VAL A 296 11.99 20.14 15.69
N ARG A 297 11.65 20.33 16.98
CA ARG A 297 12.64 20.55 18.04
C ARG A 297 13.54 19.33 18.23
N ARG A 298 12.99 18.12 18.30
CA ARG A 298 13.76 16.89 18.48
C ARG A 298 14.66 16.60 17.29
N ALA A 299 14.16 16.77 16.06
CA ALA A 299 14.97 16.65 14.84
C ALA A 299 16.13 17.66 14.85
N GLY A 300 15.86 18.92 15.20
CA GLY A 300 16.87 19.95 15.32
C GLY A 300 17.94 19.63 16.36
N LEU A 301 17.55 19.21 17.58
CA LEU A 301 18.48 18.80 18.64
C LEU A 301 19.41 17.64 18.23
N LEU A 302 18.94 16.74 17.37
CA LEU A 302 19.75 15.66 16.81
C LEU A 302 20.70 16.17 15.72
N LEU A 303 20.21 17.05 14.83
CA LEU A 303 20.98 17.61 13.72
C LEU A 303 22.12 18.53 14.17
N VAL A 304 21.90 19.38 15.16
CA VAL A 304 22.92 20.34 15.64
C VAL A 304 24.09 19.72 16.37
N ARG A 305 24.08 18.40 16.60
CA ARG A 305 25.24 17.66 17.12
C ARG A 305 26.44 17.70 16.19
N THR A 306 26.24 18.08 14.92
CA THR A 306 27.30 18.27 13.93
C THR A 306 27.14 19.62 13.21
N PRO A 307 28.24 20.26 12.76
CA PRO A 307 28.14 21.50 11.99
C PRO A 307 27.38 21.36 10.66
N ASP A 308 27.56 20.22 9.97
CA ASP A 308 26.82 19.90 8.74
C ASP A 308 25.32 19.75 9.02
N GLY A 309 24.95 18.99 10.07
CA GLY A 309 23.56 18.85 10.47
C GLY A 309 22.90 20.17 10.89
N ALA A 310 23.61 21.04 11.62
CA ALA A 310 23.11 22.38 11.94
C ALA A 310 22.82 23.22 10.68
N THR A 311 23.74 23.18 9.70
CA THR A 311 23.57 23.88 8.42
C THR A 311 22.36 23.33 7.65
N ARG A 312 22.19 22.01 7.60
CA ARG A 312 21.06 21.36 6.93
C ARG A 312 19.72 21.66 7.61
N PHE A 313 19.70 21.69 8.94
CA PHE A 313 18.49 22.05 9.69
C PHE A 313 18.03 23.47 9.38
N ASP A 314 18.95 24.43 9.41
CA ASP A 314 18.69 25.83 9.10
C ASP A 314 18.20 26.02 7.65
N GLN A 315 18.86 25.37 6.68
CA GLN A 315 18.44 25.39 5.28
C GLN A 315 17.04 24.80 5.08
N ALA A 316 16.78 23.65 5.70
CA ALA A 316 15.49 22.96 5.60
C ALA A 316 14.36 23.79 6.23
N LEU A 317 14.58 24.44 7.37
CA LEU A 317 13.59 25.32 7.98
C LEU A 317 13.19 26.48 7.07
N VAL A 318 14.16 27.16 6.46
CA VAL A 318 13.89 28.26 5.51
C VAL A 318 13.11 27.74 4.30
N GLU A 319 13.53 26.61 3.74
CA GLU A 319 12.89 26.05 2.55
C GLU A 319 11.45 25.60 2.83
N LEU A 320 11.21 24.94 3.96
CA LEU A 320 9.87 24.59 4.41
C LEU A 320 9.03 25.83 4.70
N GLY A 321 9.63 26.90 5.24
CA GLY A 321 8.98 28.18 5.44
C GLY A 321 8.47 28.82 4.13
N ARG A 322 9.15 28.56 3.00
CA ARG A 322 8.72 29.01 1.65
C ARG A 322 7.69 28.07 1.03
N ARG A 323 7.92 26.75 1.13
CA ARG A 323 7.14 25.72 0.44
C ARG A 323 5.83 25.37 1.12
N VAL A 324 5.81 25.30 2.46
CA VAL A 324 4.66 24.81 3.24
C VAL A 324 3.82 25.98 3.73
N PRO A 325 2.58 26.17 3.22
CA PRO A 325 1.82 27.36 3.54
C PRO A 325 1.39 27.38 5.01
N GLY A 326 1.76 28.45 5.72
CA GLY A 326 1.50 28.65 7.14
C GLY A 326 2.61 28.16 8.07
N PHE A 327 3.65 27.49 7.56
CA PHE A 327 4.75 26.98 8.38
C PHE A 327 5.68 28.08 8.91
N ALA A 328 6.08 29.06 8.09
CA ALA A 328 6.93 30.16 8.56
C ALA A 328 6.29 30.98 9.71
N PRO A 329 5.01 31.42 9.62
CA PRO A 329 4.33 32.05 10.76
C PRO A 329 4.25 31.16 12.02
N LEU A 330 4.11 29.85 11.85
CA LEU A 330 4.07 28.89 12.95
C LEU A 330 5.41 28.81 13.67
N VAL A 331 6.51 28.67 12.92
CA VAL A 331 7.86 28.64 13.48
C VAL A 331 8.21 29.97 14.14
N ALA A 332 7.91 31.11 13.50
CA ALA A 332 8.14 32.44 14.07
C ALA A 332 7.45 32.61 15.43
N ARG A 333 6.22 32.08 15.60
CA ARG A 333 5.52 32.08 16.88
C ARG A 333 6.25 31.26 17.95
N TRP A 334 6.80 30.10 17.61
CA TRP A 334 7.58 29.28 18.54
C TRP A 334 8.86 29.99 18.99
N LEU A 335 9.60 30.57 18.03
CA LEU A 335 10.82 31.34 18.28
C LEU A 335 10.57 32.58 19.17
N THR A 336 9.38 33.17 19.06
CA THR A 336 8.99 34.34 19.87
C THR A 336 8.54 33.93 21.27
N ARG A 337 7.79 32.83 21.41
CA ARG A 337 7.25 32.39 22.72
C ARG A 337 8.31 31.75 23.62
N GLU A 338 9.23 30.97 23.05
CA GLU A 338 10.23 30.21 23.82
C GLU A 338 11.64 30.41 23.24
N PRO A 339 12.19 31.65 23.22
CA PRO A 339 13.44 31.95 22.53
C PRO A 339 14.63 31.12 23.03
N GLU A 340 14.71 30.86 24.34
CA GLU A 340 15.79 30.06 24.93
C GLU A 340 15.77 28.60 24.47
N ALA A 341 14.57 28.03 24.27
CA ALA A 341 14.42 26.64 23.83
C ALA A 341 14.90 26.42 22.38
N TRP A 342 14.92 27.47 21.56
CA TRP A 342 15.28 27.41 20.15
C TRP A 342 16.64 28.02 19.82
N ALA A 343 17.21 28.86 20.70
CA ALA A 343 18.50 29.51 20.49
C ALA A 343 19.66 28.52 20.30
N ALA A 344 19.58 27.34 20.92
CA ALA A 344 20.57 26.28 20.76
C ALA A 344 20.45 25.51 19.43
N VAL A 345 19.34 25.69 18.70
CA VAL A 345 18.97 24.83 17.57
C VAL A 345 18.86 25.60 16.26
N VAL A 346 18.43 26.86 16.30
CA VAL A 346 18.18 27.71 15.12
C VAL A 346 19.20 28.84 15.06
N GLY A 347 19.90 28.95 13.93
CA GLY A 347 20.88 30.01 13.72
C GLY A 347 20.27 31.42 13.66
N PRO A 348 20.98 32.48 14.09
CA PRO A 348 20.48 33.86 14.07
C PRO A 348 20.07 34.39 12.68
N SER A 349 20.72 33.89 11.62
CA SER A 349 20.38 34.24 10.23
C SER A 349 19.08 33.56 9.79
N THR A 350 18.91 32.29 10.15
CA THR A 350 17.70 31.50 9.87
C THR A 350 16.49 32.07 10.59
N ARG A 351 16.64 32.45 11.86
CA ARG A 351 15.61 33.16 12.62
C ARG A 351 15.11 34.41 11.89
N ARG A 352 16.03 35.29 11.47
CA ARG A 352 15.69 36.51 10.71
C ARG A 352 14.96 36.19 9.39
N MET A 353 15.41 35.15 8.68
CA MET A 353 14.77 34.73 7.43
C MET A 353 13.33 34.23 7.66
N ILE A 354 13.09 33.44 8.71
CA ILE A 354 11.76 32.93 9.06
C ILE A 354 10.84 34.07 9.50
N GLU A 355 11.33 35.02 10.29
CA GLU A 355 10.57 36.22 10.70
C GLU A 355 10.16 37.05 9.47
N ASN A 356 11.07 37.24 8.51
CA ASN A 356 10.78 37.91 7.25
C ASN A 356 9.70 37.17 6.44
N LEU A 357 9.83 35.85 6.26
CA LEU A 357 8.85 35.03 5.55
C LEU A 357 7.47 35.07 6.23
N ALA A 358 7.44 35.06 7.56
CA ALA A 358 6.20 35.20 8.33
C ALA A 358 5.55 36.59 8.18
N GLY A 359 6.38 37.65 8.07
CA GLY A 359 5.94 39.03 7.84
C GLY A 359 5.38 39.28 6.44
N VAL A 360 5.95 38.64 5.41
CA VAL A 360 5.47 38.74 4.02
C VAL A 360 4.06 38.17 3.85
N VAL A 361 3.68 37.14 4.62
CA VAL A 361 2.33 36.54 4.57
C VAL A 361 1.27 37.39 5.29
N ARG A 362 1.66 38.43 6.05
CA ARG A 362 0.75 39.36 6.75
C ARG A 362 0.29 40.57 5.89
N VAL A 363 0.28 40.46 4.56
CA VAL A 363 -0.33 41.50 3.71
C VAL A 363 -1.64 40.98 3.08
N PRO A 364 -2.80 41.17 3.75
CA PRO A 364 -4.06 41.38 3.06
C PRO A 364 -4.28 42.89 2.85
N ALA A 365 -4.56 43.27 1.60
CA ALA A 365 -5.19 44.55 1.26
C ALA A 365 -6.70 44.48 1.55
#